data_AF-A0AAD4KTK4-F1
#
_entry.id   AF-A0AAD4KTK4-F1
#
_cell.length_a   1.000
_cell.length_b   1.000
_cell.length_c   1.000
_cell.angle_alpha   90.00
_cell.angle_beta   90.00
_cell.angle_gamma   90.00
#
_symmetry.space_group_name_H-M   'P 1'
#
loop_
_entity.id
_entity.type
_entity.pdbx_description
1 polymer ?
#
loop_
_entity_poly.entity_id
_entity_poly.type
_entity_poly.pdbx_seq_one_letter_code
_entity_poly.pdbx_strand_id
1 'polypeptide(L)'
;MPQSVISEFGVAHTVELPYLFGNLDFNFNSSCNATPAEYSLGEKMRGLWTAMAENADPSTESVHWPQFQITANGSSTPGLIIGNSTEPGLIDFSACKLWAQVNATILASNATATAAPTPSGSPTASSTRVPPTNGAVTILPSFVGWSVLMMAFAVFF
;
A
#
# COMPACT_ATOMS: atom_id res chain seq x y z
N MET A 1 -20.32 -12.88 15.01
CA MET A 1 -19.80 -13.46 13.75
C MET A 1 -18.95 -14.68 14.12
N PRO A 2 -19.09 -15.83 13.44
CA PRO A 2 -18.24 -17.00 13.73
C PRO A 2 -16.76 -16.68 13.46
N GLN A 3 -15.85 -17.22 14.28
CA GLN A 3 -14.39 -17.00 14.12
C GLN A 3 -13.86 -17.45 12.75
N SER A 4 -14.48 -18.46 12.15
CA SER A 4 -14.16 -18.92 10.79
C SER A 4 -14.32 -17.83 9.74
N VAL A 5 -15.31 -16.95 9.92
CA VAL A 5 -15.57 -15.84 8.99
C VAL A 5 -14.60 -14.69 9.22
N ILE A 6 -14.13 -14.48 10.46
CA ILE A 6 -13.14 -13.45 10.80
C ILE A 6 -11.75 -13.82 10.25
N SER A 7 -11.39 -15.11 10.28
CA SER A 7 -10.11 -15.60 9.74
C SER A 7 -9.96 -15.35 8.24
N GLU A 8 -11.05 -15.15 7.51
CA GLU A 8 -11.05 -14.96 6.06
C GLU A 8 -10.83 -13.49 5.65
N PHE A 9 -11.17 -12.55 6.54
CA PHE A 9 -11.01 -11.11 6.28
C PHE A 9 -9.60 -10.58 6.56
N GLY A 10 -8.79 -11.30 7.34
CA GLY A 10 -7.46 -10.84 7.74
C GLY A 10 -7.49 -9.46 8.40
N VAL A 11 -6.48 -8.64 8.11
CA VAL A 11 -6.37 -7.25 8.58
C VAL A 11 -7.15 -6.35 7.62
N ALA A 12 -8.37 -5.95 8.01
CA ALA A 12 -9.20 -5.05 7.22
C ALA A 12 -8.67 -3.61 7.26
N HIS A 13 -9.14 -2.78 6.32
CA HIS A 13 -8.78 -1.36 6.30
C HIS A 13 -9.17 -0.67 7.63
N THR A 14 -8.27 0.13 8.20
CA THR A 14 -8.42 0.91 9.46
C THR A 14 -8.38 0.14 10.77
N VAL A 15 -8.18 -1.18 10.75
CA VAL A 15 -8.13 -1.98 12.00
C VAL A 15 -6.90 -1.67 12.87
N GLU A 16 -5.90 -0.97 12.33
CA GLU A 16 -4.72 -0.50 13.05
C GLU A 16 -5.00 0.72 13.95
N LEU A 17 -6.02 1.52 13.65
CA LEU A 17 -6.27 2.79 14.34
C LEU A 17 -6.53 2.61 15.85
N PRO A 18 -7.37 1.66 16.31
CA PRO A 18 -7.59 1.45 17.74
C PRO A 18 -6.31 1.12 18.51
N TYR A 19 -5.38 0.39 17.90
CA TYR A 19 -4.06 0.09 18.48
C TYR A 19 -3.21 1.35 18.61
N LEU A 20 -3.16 2.18 17.57
CA LEU A 20 -2.39 3.43 17.57
C LEU A 20 -2.92 4.48 18.53
N PHE A 21 -4.23 4.55 18.71
CA PHE A 21 -4.84 5.54 19.62
C PHE A 21 -5.07 5.01 21.03
N GLY A 22 -4.77 3.73 21.31
CA GLY A 22 -5.01 3.12 22.61
C GLY A 22 -6.49 2.93 22.96
N ASN A 23 -7.36 2.93 21.94
CA ASN A 23 -8.81 2.84 22.08
C ASN A 23 -9.29 1.41 21.81
N LEU A 24 -8.69 0.44 22.50
CA LEU A 24 -9.02 -0.99 22.38
C LEU A 24 -10.16 -1.43 23.30
N ASP A 25 -10.65 -0.52 24.16
CA ASP A 25 -11.84 -0.74 24.97
C ASP A 25 -13.08 -0.39 24.15
N PHE A 26 -13.78 -1.43 23.71
CA PHE A 26 -14.99 -1.29 22.93
C PHE A 26 -16.19 -1.56 23.83
N ASN A 27 -16.88 -0.51 24.27
CA ASN A 27 -18.15 -0.66 24.98
C ASN A 27 -19.30 -0.98 24.00
N PHE A 28 -19.22 -2.15 23.40
CA PHE A 28 -20.38 -2.80 22.84
C PHE A 28 -20.96 -3.67 23.96
N ASN A 29 -22.29 -3.80 24.06
CA ASN A 29 -22.95 -4.70 25.02
C ASN A 29 -22.66 -6.21 24.72
N SER A 30 -21.45 -6.55 24.25
CA SER A 30 -20.98 -7.84 23.79
C SER A 30 -19.61 -8.16 24.38
N SER A 31 -19.18 -9.42 24.26
CA SER A 31 -17.89 -9.91 24.74
C SER A 31 -16.72 -9.60 23.79
N CYS A 32 -16.83 -8.60 22.92
CA CYS A 32 -15.83 -8.27 21.89
C CYS A 32 -14.77 -7.29 22.41
N ASN A 33 -14.23 -7.55 23.60
CA ASN A 33 -13.16 -6.74 24.18
C ASN A 33 -11.80 -7.22 23.69
N ALA A 34 -10.86 -6.27 23.57
CA ALA A 34 -9.47 -6.62 23.30
C ALA A 34 -8.88 -7.50 24.41
N THR A 35 -8.06 -8.44 23.98
CA THR A 35 -7.29 -9.35 24.81
C THR A 35 -6.04 -8.67 25.37
N PRO A 36 -5.43 -9.18 26.45
CA PRO A 36 -4.15 -8.67 26.95
C PRO A 36 -3.03 -8.64 25.90
N ALA A 37 -3.04 -9.60 24.95
CA ALA A 37 -2.10 -9.63 23.83
C ALA A 37 -2.30 -8.44 22.88
N GLU A 38 -3.55 -8.10 22.57
CA GLU A 38 -3.88 -6.94 21.73
C GLU A 38 -3.54 -5.62 22.41
N TYR A 39 -3.76 -5.50 23.72
CA TYR A 39 -3.29 -4.34 24.49
C TYR A 39 -1.76 -4.21 24.42
N SER A 40 -1.03 -5.31 24.64
CA SER A 40 0.44 -5.32 24.53
C SER A 40 0.92 -4.97 23.13
N LEU A 41 0.24 -5.46 22.09
CA LEU A 41 0.52 -5.08 20.70
C LEU A 41 0.28 -3.57 20.48
N GLY A 42 -0.80 -3.02 21.03
CA GLY A 42 -1.11 -1.59 20.98
C GLY A 42 -0.02 -0.74 21.63
N GLU A 43 0.49 -1.14 22.80
CA GLU A 43 1.62 -0.45 23.44
C GLU A 43 2.87 -0.45 22.55
N LYS A 44 3.19 -1.60 21.94
CA LYS A 44 4.33 -1.69 21.00
C LYS A 44 4.15 -0.76 19.81
N MET A 45 2.97 -0.76 19.19
CA MET A 45 2.68 0.12 18.05
C MET A 45 2.83 1.59 18.44
N ARG A 46 2.26 2.02 19.56
CA ARG A 46 2.43 3.41 20.03
C ARG A 46 3.89 3.75 20.33
N GLY A 47 4.65 2.82 20.90
CA GLY A 47 6.09 2.98 21.13
C GLY A 47 6.87 3.23 19.84
N LEU A 48 6.63 2.43 18.81
CA LEU A 48 7.27 2.59 17.49
C LEU A 48 6.91 3.94 16.84
N TRP A 49 5.63 4.36 16.90
CA TRP A 49 5.18 5.64 16.34
C TRP A 49 5.74 6.83 17.12
N THR A 50 5.84 6.72 18.44
CA THR A 50 6.43 7.76 19.28
C THR A 50 7.93 7.89 19.01
N ALA A 51 8.66 6.77 18.93
CA ALA A 51 10.08 6.77 18.58
C ALA A 51 10.32 7.40 17.19
N MET A 52 9.46 7.09 16.21
CA MET A 52 9.51 7.70 14.88
C MET A 52 9.35 9.23 14.96
N ALA A 53 8.38 9.70 15.75
CA ALA A 53 8.10 11.12 15.89
C ALA A 53 9.22 11.87 16.63
N GLU A 54 9.82 11.26 17.64
CA GLU A 54 10.85 11.87 18.48
C GLU A 54 12.23 11.86 17.82
N ASN A 55 12.58 10.75 17.17
CA ASN A 55 13.96 10.46 16.76
C ASN A 55 14.13 10.33 15.25
N ALA A 56 13.05 10.41 14.46
CA ALA A 56 13.03 10.02 13.05
C ALA A 56 13.48 8.56 12.80
N ASP A 57 13.46 7.73 13.84
CA ASP A 57 13.74 6.29 13.81
C ASP A 57 12.64 5.57 14.59
N PRO A 58 11.81 4.73 13.93
CA PRO A 58 10.75 4.00 14.61
C PRO A 58 11.24 2.85 15.51
N SER A 59 12.52 2.50 15.47
CA SER A 59 13.06 1.41 16.28
C SER A 59 12.99 1.72 17.77
N THR A 60 12.72 0.71 18.58
CA THR A 60 12.75 0.76 20.05
C THR A 60 13.80 -0.22 20.58
N GLU A 61 14.05 -0.21 21.89
CA GLU A 61 14.96 -1.19 22.53
C GLU A 61 14.55 -2.65 22.26
N SER A 62 13.24 -2.90 22.09
CA SER A 62 12.68 -4.25 21.96
C SER A 62 12.36 -4.66 20.52
N VAL A 63 12.27 -3.70 19.59
CA VAL A 63 11.83 -3.94 18.22
C VAL A 63 12.71 -3.12 17.28
N HIS A 64 13.44 -3.82 16.43
CA HIS A 64 14.14 -3.21 15.30
C HIS A 64 13.18 -3.06 14.11
N TRP A 65 13.04 -1.85 13.58
CA TRP A 65 12.26 -1.60 12.37
C TRP A 65 13.23 -1.28 11.22
N PRO A 66 13.41 -2.19 10.25
CA PRO A 66 14.34 -1.96 9.14
C PRO A 66 13.96 -0.74 8.31
N GLN A 67 14.97 0.05 7.92
CA GLN A 67 14.77 1.13 6.96
C GLN A 67 14.30 0.55 5.62
N PHE A 68 13.30 1.19 5.01
CA PHE A 68 12.83 0.83 3.68
C PHE A 68 13.96 0.90 2.65
N GLN A 69 14.09 -0.15 1.84
CA GLN A 69 15.10 -0.23 0.77
C GLN A 69 14.54 -0.89 -0.48
N ILE A 70 14.78 -0.28 -1.64
CA ILE A 70 14.39 -0.87 -2.93
C ILE A 70 15.33 -2.05 -3.22
N THR A 71 14.78 -3.26 -3.31
CA THR A 71 15.57 -4.43 -3.74
C THR A 71 15.70 -4.46 -5.26
N ALA A 72 16.72 -5.18 -5.77
CA ALA A 72 17.01 -5.28 -7.20
C ALA A 72 15.81 -5.72 -8.06
N ASN A 73 14.88 -6.50 -7.50
CA ASN A 73 13.71 -7.01 -8.20
C ASN A 73 12.45 -6.15 -8.00
N GLY A 74 12.49 -5.16 -7.09
CA GLY A 74 11.38 -4.26 -6.77
C GLY A 74 10.12 -4.94 -6.21
N SER A 75 10.17 -6.25 -5.96
CA SER A 75 9.03 -7.08 -5.57
C SER A 75 8.97 -7.38 -4.08
N SER A 76 10.04 -7.09 -3.33
CA SER A 76 10.04 -7.21 -1.88
C SER A 76 10.97 -6.17 -1.26
N THR A 77 10.69 -5.76 -0.03
CA THR A 77 11.54 -4.81 0.72
C THR A 77 11.59 -5.21 2.20
N PRO A 78 12.71 -4.99 2.91
CA PRO A 78 12.73 -5.08 4.35
C PRO A 78 11.71 -4.13 4.99
N GLY A 79 11.01 -4.62 6.00
CA GLY A 79 10.07 -3.85 6.79
C GLY A 79 9.76 -4.53 8.10
N LEU A 80 8.71 -4.08 8.78
CA LEU A 80 8.23 -4.65 10.02
C LEU A 80 6.88 -5.32 9.80
N ILE A 81 6.74 -6.58 10.25
CA ILE A 81 5.47 -7.32 10.22
C ILE A 81 4.86 -7.24 11.61
N ILE A 82 3.64 -6.71 11.68
CA ILE A 82 2.88 -6.55 12.92
C ILE A 82 1.70 -7.52 12.89
N GLY A 83 1.73 -8.51 13.77
CA GLY A 83 0.67 -9.51 13.95
C GLY A 83 0.68 -10.06 15.37
N ASN A 84 0.63 -11.39 15.53
CA ASN A 84 0.77 -12.03 16.85
C ASN A 84 2.16 -11.78 17.48
N SER A 85 3.16 -11.49 16.64
CA SER A 85 4.47 -10.96 17.03
C SER A 85 4.80 -9.72 16.20
N THR A 86 5.82 -8.98 16.63
CA THR A 86 6.27 -7.75 15.97
C THR A 86 7.72 -7.94 15.56
N GLU A 87 7.96 -8.33 14.31
CA GLU A 87 9.27 -8.82 13.87
C GLU A 87 9.65 -8.23 12.49
N PRO A 88 10.96 -8.00 12.25
CA PRO A 88 11.46 -7.68 10.91
C PRO A 88 11.09 -8.77 9.90
N GLY A 89 10.75 -8.36 8.68
CA GLY A 89 10.41 -9.27 7.60
C GLY A 89 10.48 -8.63 6.22
N LEU A 90 10.03 -9.39 5.21
CA LEU A 90 9.92 -8.91 3.84
C LEU A 90 8.46 -8.55 3.53
N ILE A 91 8.24 -7.34 3.05
CA ILE A 91 6.93 -6.89 2.56
C ILE A 91 6.85 -7.16 1.06
N ASP A 92 5.81 -7.85 0.61
CA ASP A 92 5.59 -8.22 -0.79
C ASP A 92 4.93 -7.07 -1.58
N PHE A 93 5.62 -6.63 -2.62
CA PHE A 93 5.19 -5.59 -3.56
C PHE A 93 4.95 -6.14 -4.98
N SER A 94 4.82 -7.46 -5.15
CA SER A 94 4.55 -8.11 -6.43
C SER A 94 3.30 -7.55 -7.14
N ALA A 95 2.26 -7.17 -6.38
CA ALA A 95 1.07 -6.52 -6.90
C ALA A 95 1.36 -5.17 -7.59
N CYS A 96 2.38 -4.43 -7.15
CA CYS A 96 2.77 -3.18 -7.81
C CYS A 96 3.28 -3.40 -9.24
N LYS A 97 3.91 -4.55 -9.51
CA LYS A 97 4.34 -4.90 -10.87
C LYS A 97 3.15 -5.07 -11.81
N LEU A 98 2.09 -5.75 -11.34
CA LEU A 98 0.84 -5.88 -12.09
C LEU A 98 0.22 -4.50 -12.35
N TRP A 99 0.06 -3.69 -11.31
CA TRP A 99 -0.54 -2.37 -11.44
C TRP A 99 0.27 -1.42 -12.33
N ALA A 100 1.60 -1.51 -12.32
CA ALA A 100 2.45 -0.78 -13.24
C ALA A 100 2.20 -1.17 -14.70
N GLN A 101 2.00 -2.46 -15.00
CA GLN A 101 1.66 -2.94 -16.34
C GLN A 101 0.27 -2.48 -16.80
N VAL A 102 -0.71 -2.54 -15.91
CA VAL A 102 -2.07 -2.03 -16.18
C VAL A 102 -2.01 -0.54 -16.52
N ASN A 103 -1.31 0.25 -15.72
CA ASN A 103 -1.16 1.69 -15.95
C ASN A 103 -0.49 1.98 -17.31
N ALA A 104 0.59 1.26 -17.65
CA ALA A 104 1.27 1.41 -18.94
C ALA A 104 0.35 1.09 -20.13
N THR A 105 -0.51 0.07 -20.00
CA THR A 105 -1.46 -0.32 -21.03
C THR A 105 -2.52 0.78 -21.25
N ILE A 106 -3.09 1.31 -20.16
CA ILE A 106 -4.08 2.40 -20.24
C ILE A 106 -3.49 3.64 -20.90
N LEU A 107 -2.26 4.01 -20.53
CA LEU A 107 -1.57 5.17 -21.11
C LEU A 107 -1.27 4.97 -22.60
N ALA A 108 -0.84 3.77 -23.02
CA ALA A 108 -0.61 3.45 -24.42
C ALA A 108 -1.91 3.45 -25.25
N SER A 109 -3.02 2.97 -24.68
CA SER A 109 -4.33 3.02 -25.34
C SER A 109 -4.82 4.45 -25.55
N ASN A 110 -4.61 5.35 -24.58
CA ASN A 110 -4.98 6.76 -24.72
C ASN A 110 -4.10 7.51 -25.75
N ALA A 111 -2.81 7.16 -25.85
CA ALA A 111 -1.92 7.72 -26.86
C ALA A 111 -2.33 7.34 -28.30
N THR A 112 -2.89 6.14 -28.48
CA THR A 112 -3.29 5.62 -29.80
C THR A 112 -4.56 6.31 -30.35
N ALA A 113 -5.44 6.83 -29.48
CA ALA A 113 -6.67 7.52 -29.90
C ALA A 113 -6.44 8.95 -30.44
N THR A 114 -5.24 9.51 -30.28
CA THR A 114 -4.92 10.90 -30.68
C THR A 114 -4.17 10.98 -32.02
N ALA A 115 -3.78 9.85 -32.62
CA ALA A 115 -3.10 9.81 -33.91
C ALA A 115 -4.11 9.85 -35.07
N ALA A 116 -4.53 11.04 -35.48
CA ALA A 116 -5.11 11.25 -36.80
C ALA A 116 -4.05 10.95 -37.89
N PRO A 117 -4.42 10.37 -39.05
CA PRO A 117 -3.45 9.96 -40.07
C PRO A 117 -2.86 11.21 -40.76
N THR A 118 -1.60 11.52 -40.46
CA THR A 118 -0.78 12.47 -41.24
C THR A 118 -0.22 11.76 -42.49
N PRO A 119 -0.25 12.37 -43.68
CA PRO A 119 0.23 11.74 -44.91
C PRO A 119 1.75 11.53 -44.87
N SER A 120 2.17 10.38 -45.39
CA SER A 120 3.55 9.89 -45.46
C SER A 120 4.54 10.92 -46.02
N GLY A 121 5.60 11.17 -45.24
CA GLY A 121 6.86 11.79 -45.67
C GLY A 121 8.05 11.00 -45.12
N SER A 122 8.98 10.66 -46.00
CA SER A 122 10.12 9.73 -45.87
C SER A 122 11.05 9.90 -44.66
N PRO A 123 11.83 8.86 -44.28
CA PRO A 123 12.52 8.78 -42.99
C PRO A 123 13.86 9.52 -42.98
N THR A 124 14.24 10.10 -41.84
CA THR A 124 15.63 10.50 -41.53
C THR A 124 15.94 10.18 -40.07
N ALA A 125 17.17 9.75 -39.81
CA ALA A 125 17.61 8.79 -38.81
C ALA A 125 17.56 9.22 -37.31
N SER A 126 17.58 8.18 -36.46
CA SER A 126 17.62 8.17 -34.99
C SER A 126 18.70 9.03 -34.32
N SER A 127 18.33 9.61 -33.18
CA SER A 127 19.23 9.85 -32.05
C SER A 127 18.48 9.61 -30.73
N THR A 128 18.87 8.57 -29.99
CA THR A 128 18.29 8.17 -28.72
C THR A 128 18.84 9.08 -27.61
N ARG A 129 17.96 9.87 -26.97
CA ARG A 129 18.26 10.57 -25.72
C ARG A 129 17.29 10.09 -24.64
N VAL A 130 17.82 9.38 -23.65
CA VAL A 130 17.08 8.92 -22.46
C VAL A 130 16.76 10.15 -21.58
N PRO A 131 15.51 10.42 -21.18
CA PRO A 131 15.23 11.42 -20.17
C PRO A 131 15.44 10.85 -18.75
N PRO A 132 16.01 11.64 -17.81
CA PRO A 132 16.17 11.24 -16.42
C PRO A 132 14.80 11.23 -15.71
N THR A 133 14.47 10.13 -15.04
CA THR A 133 13.32 10.03 -14.14
C THR A 133 13.66 10.76 -12.84
N ASN A 134 13.28 12.04 -12.74
CA ASN A 134 13.22 12.73 -11.45
C ASN A 134 11.78 12.74 -10.95
N GLY A 135 11.59 12.23 -9.73
CA GLY A 135 10.34 12.27 -9.01
C GLY A 135 9.90 13.69 -8.70
N ALA A 136 8.67 13.99 -9.09
CA ALA A 136 7.73 14.96 -8.52
C ALA A 136 6.71 15.28 -9.61
N VAL A 137 5.56 14.60 -9.58
CA VAL A 137 4.39 15.04 -10.35
C VAL A 137 3.33 15.44 -9.35
N THR A 138 3.38 16.72 -8.99
CA THR A 138 2.27 17.45 -8.38
C THR A 138 1.24 17.68 -9.48
N ILE A 139 0.11 16.96 -9.46
CA ILE A 139 -1.06 17.34 -10.26
C ILE A 139 -2.32 17.19 -9.39
N LEU A 140 -2.80 18.32 -8.88
CA LEU A 140 -4.22 18.63 -8.84
C LEU A 140 -4.51 19.54 -10.05
N PRO A 141 -5.62 19.33 -10.78
CA PRO A 141 -6.85 19.97 -10.33
C PRO A 141 -8.16 19.14 -10.47
N SER A 142 -9.12 19.63 -9.70
CA SER A 142 -10.57 19.42 -9.56
C SER A 142 -11.41 18.74 -10.67
N PHE A 143 -12.21 17.77 -10.18
CA PHE A 143 -13.61 17.38 -10.46
C PHE A 143 -14.21 17.54 -11.89
N VAL A 144 -14.74 16.44 -12.46
CA VAL A 144 -16.18 16.18 -12.71
C VAL A 144 -16.35 14.74 -13.26
N GLY A 145 -17.12 13.93 -12.54
CA GLY A 145 -17.97 12.81 -12.99
C GLY A 145 -17.50 11.83 -14.07
N TRP A 146 -17.42 10.54 -13.71
CA TRP A 146 -18.46 9.55 -14.05
C TRP A 146 -18.19 8.23 -13.31
N SER A 147 -19.19 7.82 -12.52
CA SER A 147 -19.32 6.48 -11.95
C SER A 147 -19.62 5.48 -13.08
N VAL A 148 -18.74 4.52 -13.35
CA VAL A 148 -19.12 3.15 -13.76
C VAL A 148 -17.99 2.18 -13.37
N LEU A 149 -18.41 1.01 -12.88
CA LEU A 149 -17.65 -0.23 -12.67
C LEU A 149 -17.13 -0.52 -11.25
N MET A 150 -18.03 -0.37 -10.28
CA MET A 150 -18.15 -1.38 -9.22
C MET A 150 -19.06 -2.51 -9.73
N MET A 151 -18.75 -3.75 -9.33
CA MET A 151 -19.36 -5.04 -9.71
C MET A 151 -18.68 -5.78 -10.87
N ALA A 152 -17.67 -6.57 -10.53
CA ALA A 152 -17.64 -8.01 -10.78
C ALA A 152 -16.34 -8.56 -10.21
N PHE A 153 -16.39 -9.12 -9.00
CA PHE A 153 -15.67 -10.33 -8.58
C PHE A 153 -16.09 -10.61 -7.13
N ALA A 154 -17.33 -11.07 -7.01
CA ALA A 154 -17.75 -11.90 -5.91
C ALA A 154 -17.98 -13.31 -6.48
N VAL A 155 -17.57 -14.30 -5.69
CA VAL A 155 -17.84 -15.76 -5.83
C VAL A 155 -16.76 -16.59 -6.56
N PHE A 156 -16.46 -17.74 -5.93
CA PHE A 156 -15.43 -18.79 -6.14
C PHE A 156 -14.16 -18.53 -5.32
N PHE A 157 -13.92 -19.11 -4.14
CA PHE A 157 -14.45 -20.32 -3.48
C PHE A 157 -14.87 -20.04 -2.04
#